data_AF-A0A453RTJ2-F1
#
_entry.id   AF-A0A453RTJ2-F1
#
_cell.length_a   1.000
_cell.length_b   1.000
_cell.length_c   1.000
_cell.angle_alpha   90.00
_cell.angle_beta   90.00
_cell.angle_gamma   90.00
#
_symmetry.space_group_name_H-M   'P 1'
#
loop_
_entity.id
_entity.type
_entity.pdbx_description
1 polymer ?
#
loop_
_entity_poly.entity_id
_entity_poly.type
_entity_poly.pdbx_seq_one_letter_code
_entity_poly.pdbx_strand_id
1 'polypeptide(L)' 'MESTTKLKDITVGQQNCKVFARVIRLWDAINTNPRYGNALISIDGILLDEDV' A
#
# COMPACT_ATOMS: atom_id res chain seq x y z
N MET A 1 21.53 4.14 -3.25
CA MET A 1 20.15 3.60 -3.21
C MET A 1 19.55 4.04 -1.89
N GLU A 2 18.41 4.72 -1.91
CA GLU A 2 17.68 5.00 -0.66
C GLU A 2 17.32 3.68 0.03
N SER A 3 17.44 3.65 1.36
CA SER A 3 17.14 2.47 2.17
C SER A 3 15.64 2.13 2.07
N THR A 4 15.32 0.89 1.72
CA THR A 4 13.94 0.38 1.72
C THR A 4 13.53 -0.09 3.11
N THR A 5 12.32 0.21 3.53
CA THR A 5 11.72 -0.26 4.78
C THR A 5 11.13 -1.66 4.58
N LYS A 6 11.40 -2.58 5.52
CA LYS A 6 10.72 -3.89 5.57
C LYS A 6 9.28 -3.71 6.04
N LEU A 7 8.33 -4.50 5.54
CA LEU A 7 6.91 -4.41 5.88
C LEU A 7 6.68 -4.56 7.38
N LYS A 8 7.43 -5.46 8.03
CA LYS A 8 7.34 -5.70 9.48
C LYS A 8 7.75 -4.52 10.35
N ASP A 9 8.53 -3.59 9.81
CA ASP A 9 9.05 -2.43 10.54
C ASP A 9 8.18 -1.17 10.35
N ILE A 10 7.11 -1.24 9.54
CA ILE A 10 6.19 -0.12 9.31
C ILE A 10 5.33 0.09 10.55
N THR A 11 5.32 1.34 11.04
CA THR A 11 4.53 1.73 12.21
C THR A 11 3.37 2.65 11.86
N VAL A 12 2.32 2.63 12.68
CA VAL A 12 1.14 3.50 12.51
C VAL A 12 1.57 4.96 12.62
N GLY A 13 1.19 5.77 11.63
CA GLY A 13 1.51 7.21 11.59
C GLY A 13 2.86 7.54 10.96
N GLN A 14 3.67 6.55 10.59
CA GLN A 14 4.89 6.78 9.80
C GLN A 14 4.53 7.39 8.44
N GLN A 15 5.15 8.52 8.13
CA GLN A 15 5.05 9.17 6.83
C GLN A 15 6.33 8.90 6.02
N ASN A 16 6.23 8.93 4.69
CA ASN A 16 7.35 8.76 3.76
C ASN A 16 8.11 7.42 3.94
N CYS A 17 7.46 6.29 3.63
CA CYS A 17 8.13 4.99 3.56
C CYS A 17 8.25 4.51 2.10
N LYS A 18 9.32 3.77 1.81
CA LYS A 18 9.54 3.10 0.52
C LYS A 18 9.78 1.63 0.78
N VAL A 19 8.95 0.77 0.21
CA VAL A 19 8.99 -0.68 0.42
C VAL A 19 9.28 -1.36 -0.91
N PHE A 20 10.11 -2.41 -0.88
CA PHE A 20 10.27 -3.33 -2.00
C PHE A 20 9.62 -4.66 -1.64
N ALA A 21 8.56 -5.04 -2.38
CA ALA A 21 7.76 -6.23 -2.08
C ALA A 21 7.14 -6.81 -3.35
N ARG A 22 6.79 -8.10 -3.30
CA ARG A 22 5.99 -8.79 -4.31
C ARG A 22 4.51 -8.63 -4.00
N VAL A 23 3.72 -8.21 -4.99
CA VAL A 23 2.25 -8.26 -4.91
C VAL A 23 1.82 -9.72 -5.07
N ILE A 24 1.13 -10.28 -4.06
CA ILE A 24 0.64 -11.67 -4.11
C ILE A 24 -0.86 -11.75 -4.43
N ARG A 25 -1.59 -10.67 -4.19
CA ARG A 25 -3.01 -10.53 -4.56
C ARG A 25 -3.36 -9.06 -4.73
N LEU A 26 -4.23 -8.76 -5.70
CA LEU A 26 -4.77 -7.44 -5.96
C LEU A 26 -6.27 -7.59 -6.25
N TRP A 27 -7.10 -6.72 -5.67
CA TRP A 27 -8.52 -6.64 -5.99
C TRP A 27 -8.79 -5.50 -6.97
N ASP A 28 -9.96 -5.56 -7.61
CA ASP A 28 -10.42 -4.49 -8.49
C ASP A 28 -10.54 -3.16 -7.75
N ALA A 29 -10.26 -2.08 -8.46
CA ALA A 29 -10.39 -0.73 -7.92
C ALA A 29 -11.88 -0.39 -7.66
N ILE A 30 -12.17 0.11 -6.47
CA ILE A 30 -13.52 0.49 -6.06
C ILE A 30 -13.58 2.01 -5.90
N ASN A 31 -14.58 2.64 -6.51
CA ASN A 31 -14.89 4.04 -6.27
C ASN A 31 -15.54 4.19 -4.90
N THR A 32 -14.79 4.71 -3.92
CA THR A 32 -15.29 4.99 -2.58
C THR A 32 -15.94 6.37 -2.59
N ASN A 33 -17.27 6.35 -2.56
CA ASN A 33 -18.18 7.50 -2.46
C ASN A 33 -18.38 8.35 -3.74
N PRO A 34 -19.42 8.06 -4.55
CA PRO A 34 -19.77 8.87 -5.71
C PRO A 34 -20.58 10.14 -5.38
N ARG A 35 -21.00 10.37 -4.13
CA ARG A 35 -21.96 11.46 -3.79
C ARG A 35 -21.34 12.81 -3.49
N TYR A 36 -20.04 12.88 -3.20
CA TYR A 36 -19.37 14.11 -2.76
C TYR A 36 -18.06 14.30 -3.51
N GLY A 37 -18.12 14.85 -4.73
CA GLY A 37 -17.11 15.68 -5.43
C GLY A 37 -15.69 15.14 -5.70
N ASN A 38 -15.10 14.39 -4.77
CA ASN A 38 -13.76 13.83 -4.83
C ASN A 38 -13.90 12.31 -4.76
N ALA A 39 -14.15 11.68 -5.91
CA ALA A 39 -14.14 10.23 -6.00
C ALA A 39 -12.76 9.72 -5.58
N LEU A 40 -12.69 9.06 -4.43
CA LEU A 40 -11.50 8.33 -4.03
C LEU A 40 -11.56 6.97 -4.69
N ILE A 41 -10.42 6.52 -5.23
CA ILE A 41 -10.28 5.15 -5.71
C ILE A 41 -9.58 4.38 -4.60
N SER A 42 -10.23 3.34 -4.10
CA SER A 42 -9.65 2.38 -3.18
C SER A 42 -9.17 1.16 -3.96
N ILE A 43 -7.96 0.73 -3.67
CA ILE A 43 -7.37 -0.50 -4.20
C ILE A 43 -6.82 -1.25 -2.99
N ASP A 44 -7.29 -2.50 -2.83
CA ASP A 44 -6.82 -3.40 -1.79
C ASP A 44 -5.88 -4.44 -2.41
N GLY A 45 -4.87 -4.86 -1.65
CA GLY A 45 -3.92 -5.86 -2.08
C GLY A 45 -3.16 -6.47 -0.91
N ILE A 46 -2.48 -7.58 -1.18
CA ILE A 46 -1.57 -8.22 -0.22
C ILE A 46 -0.15 -8.16 -0.80
N LEU A 47 0.77 -7.67 0.01
CA LEU A 47 2.20 -7.58 -0.29
C LEU A 47 2.97 -8.61 0.53
N LEU A 48 4.04 -9.14 -0.05
CA LEU A 48 5.02 -10.00 0.61
C LEU A 48 6.42 -9.44 0.32
N ASP A 49 7.14 -9.03 1.35
CA ASP A 49 8.57 -8.77 1.26
C ASP A 49 9.36 -10.00 1.72
N GLU A 50 10.49 -10.28 1.06
CA GLU A 50 11.37 -11.36 1.48
C GLU A 50 12.31 -10.83 2.57
N ASP A 51 12.49 -11.61 3.63
CA ASP A 51 13.40 -11.30 4.73
C ASP A 51 14.84 -11.68 4.32
N VAL A 52 15.35 -11.05 3.26
CA VAL A 52 16.77 -11.16 2.87
C VAL A 52 17.62 -10.20 3.70
#